data_AF-A0A9D7TTL0-F1
#
_entry.id   AF-A0A9D7TTL0-F1
#
_cell.length_a   1.000
_cell.length_b   1.000
_cell.length_c   1.000
_cell.angle_alpha   90.00
_cell.angle_beta   90.00
_cell.angle_gamma   90.00
#
_symmetry.space_group_name_H-M   'P 1'
#
loop_
_entity.id
_entity.type
_entity.pdbx_description
1 polymer ?
#
loop_
_entity_poly.entity_id
_entity_poly.type
_entity_poly.pdbx_seq_one_letter_code
_entity_poly.pdbx_strand_id
1 'polypeptide(L)'
;MKIIFATLLLVNSVYSYAQSNLRSKTIVLRRLLEQKHYQPVNWNDTASQLLYTKWLEKLDDEKLFFTQKEIAVLDGFKNKLDEEILGNGWLFFGQSTMLYKQRLLKTDSIIKVLTQKPFDFSKPDNLTWPFTSFAANEAELVQRWQKYLKWQVLNQIAKKQSDSNGVSSKLPTNFPQLETAIRSSLRTKESAYLKNILGNTPNQFVAELEEKYLNTIAWCYDPHTNYMSSKKKDAFDAATSATEFSSGLDLEENDDGDIAIDYLQPGSSAWRSGQLHKGDVIQSVNVGGKKKI
;
A
#
# COMPACT_ATOMS: atom_id res chain seq x y z
N MET A 1 -45.96 36.82 -2.33
CA MET A 1 -45.24 37.30 -1.13
C MET A 1 -45.67 36.39 0.03
N LYS A 2 -44.88 35.51 0.64
CA LYS A 2 -43.44 35.28 0.76
C LYS A 2 -43.10 33.79 0.62
N ILE A 3 -41.92 33.54 0.07
CA ILE A 3 -41.09 32.33 0.08
C ILE A 3 -40.65 32.00 1.53
N ILE A 4 -40.37 30.72 1.85
CA ILE A 4 -39.22 30.16 2.64
C ILE A 4 -39.48 28.63 2.79
N PHE A 5 -38.96 27.76 1.93
CA PHE A 5 -37.68 27.01 2.05
C PHE A 5 -37.37 26.43 3.44
N ALA A 6 -37.70 25.16 3.65
CA ALA A 6 -37.22 24.34 4.78
C ALA A 6 -36.65 23.02 4.23
N THR A 7 -35.50 23.13 3.56
CA THR A 7 -34.66 22.00 3.14
C THR A 7 -33.21 22.34 3.48
N LEU A 8 -32.83 22.22 4.76
CA LEU A 8 -31.42 22.17 5.14
C LEU A 8 -31.26 21.66 6.57
N LEU A 9 -30.80 20.41 6.74
CA LEU A 9 -29.95 19.89 7.83
C LEU A 9 -30.10 18.37 7.95
N LEU A 10 -29.61 17.61 6.98
CA LEU A 10 -29.34 16.18 7.15
C LEU A 10 -28.17 15.72 6.27
N VAL A 11 -27.09 16.50 6.25
CA VAL A 11 -25.81 16.09 5.65
C VAL A 11 -24.68 16.47 6.58
N ASN A 12 -24.57 15.80 7.73
CA ASN A 12 -23.36 15.82 8.58
C ASN A 12 -23.35 14.72 9.67
N SER A 13 -23.83 13.51 9.38
CA SER A 13 -23.74 12.38 10.33
C SER A 13 -23.02 11.14 9.80
N VAL A 14 -22.48 11.16 8.57
CA VAL A 14 -21.85 9.98 7.96
C VAL A 14 -20.39 9.77 8.41
N TYR A 15 -19.76 10.75 9.08
CA TYR A 15 -18.34 10.63 9.47
C TYR A 15 -18.07 10.06 10.86
N SER A 16 -19.09 9.78 11.68
CA SER A 16 -18.87 9.39 13.09
C SER A 16 -18.85 7.89 13.38
N TYR A 17 -19.19 7.02 12.41
CA TYR A 17 -19.28 5.57 12.63
C TYR A 17 -17.99 4.79 12.36
N ALA A 18 -17.00 5.37 11.67
CA ALA A 18 -15.71 4.70 11.47
C ALA A 18 -14.76 4.87 12.67
N GLN A 19 -14.88 5.97 13.43
CA GLN A 19 -13.91 6.32 14.48
C GLN A 19 -14.06 5.53 15.80
N SER A 20 -15.26 5.03 16.13
CA SER A 20 -15.51 4.42 17.45
C SER A 20 -14.73 3.12 17.66
N ASN A 21 -14.39 2.40 16.59
CA ASN A 21 -13.70 1.12 16.67
C ASN A 21 -12.18 1.27 16.86
N LEU A 22 -11.52 2.14 16.09
CA LEU A 22 -10.06 2.27 16.14
C LEU A 22 -9.55 2.77 17.50
N ARG A 23 -10.20 3.80 18.07
CA ARG A 23 -9.84 4.33 19.40
C ARG A 23 -9.94 3.24 20.47
N SER A 24 -11.04 2.50 20.46
CA SER A 24 -11.28 1.41 21.42
C SER A 24 -10.23 0.30 21.28
N LYS A 25 -9.95 -0.14 20.03
CA LYS A 25 -8.88 -1.11 19.73
C LYS A 25 -7.52 -0.62 20.23
N THR A 26 -7.20 0.66 20.03
CA THR A 26 -5.93 1.25 20.46
C THR A 26 -5.78 1.25 21.98
N ILE A 27 -6.83 1.65 22.71
CA ILE A 27 -6.82 1.64 24.18
C ILE A 27 -6.64 0.21 24.72
N VAL A 28 -7.32 -0.78 24.12
CA VAL A 28 -7.17 -2.19 24.49
C VAL A 28 -5.76 -2.69 24.20
N LEU A 29 -5.23 -2.41 23.00
CA LEU A 29 -3.88 -2.78 22.59
C LEU A 29 -2.84 -2.19 23.55
N ARG A 30 -2.91 -0.88 23.81
CA ARG A 30 -2.03 -0.18 24.76
C ARG A 30 -2.07 -0.83 26.13
N ARG A 31 -3.26 -1.01 26.71
CA ARG A 31 -3.41 -1.60 28.06
C ARG A 31 -2.85 -3.02 28.13
N LEU A 32 -3.05 -3.82 27.09
CA LEU A 32 -2.49 -5.16 27.00
C LEU A 32 -0.96 -5.11 27.00
N LEU A 33 -0.37 -4.25 26.18
CA LEU A 33 1.08 -4.10 26.07
C LEU A 33 1.68 -3.51 27.36
N GLU A 34 1.06 -2.52 27.98
CA GLU A 34 1.49 -1.98 29.28
C GLU A 34 1.53 -3.04 30.38
N GLN A 35 0.64 -4.04 30.35
CA GLN A 35 0.55 -5.09 31.36
C GLN A 35 1.38 -6.34 31.05
N LYS A 36 1.56 -6.67 29.77
CA LYS A 36 2.09 -7.97 29.33
C LYS A 36 3.37 -7.88 28.52
N HIS A 37 3.71 -6.71 27.98
CA HIS A 37 4.94 -6.55 27.22
C HIS A 37 6.15 -6.61 28.16
N TYR A 38 7.24 -7.23 27.69
CA TYR A 38 8.46 -7.36 28.46
C TYR A 38 9.06 -5.98 28.83
N GLN A 39 9.00 -5.04 27.90
CA GLN A 39 9.48 -3.67 28.06
C GLN A 39 8.36 -2.68 27.68
N PRO A 40 7.48 -2.29 28.61
CA PRO A 40 6.39 -1.36 28.31
C PRO A 40 6.94 0.03 27.95
N VAL A 41 6.31 0.68 26.98
CA VAL A 41 6.63 2.06 26.58
C VAL A 41 5.80 3.03 27.42
N ASN A 42 6.47 4.06 27.95
CA ASN A 42 5.80 5.21 28.53
C ASN A 42 5.42 6.18 27.42
N TRP A 43 4.12 6.41 27.22
CA TRP A 43 3.61 7.34 26.22
C TRP A 43 3.91 8.79 26.66
N ASN A 44 4.85 9.42 25.97
CA ASN A 44 5.28 10.81 26.11
C ASN A 44 5.62 11.39 24.72
N ASP A 45 6.06 12.64 24.67
CA ASP A 45 6.49 13.31 23.43
C ASP A 45 7.48 12.48 22.60
N THR A 46 8.45 11.80 23.24
CA THR A 46 9.43 10.96 22.52
C THR A 46 8.77 9.76 21.85
N ALA A 47 7.88 9.07 22.56
CA ALA A 47 7.10 7.96 21.99
C ALA A 47 6.13 8.45 20.89
N SER A 48 5.54 9.64 21.06
CA SER A 48 4.72 10.30 20.05
C SER A 48 5.50 10.57 18.77
N GLN A 49 6.72 11.14 18.88
CA GLN A 49 7.59 11.40 17.73
C GLN A 49 8.02 10.11 17.02
N LEU A 50 8.25 9.03 17.79
CA LEU A 50 8.57 7.71 17.24
C LEU A 50 7.40 7.14 16.44
N LEU A 51 6.20 7.17 17.01
CA LEU A 51 4.97 6.72 16.34
C LEU A 51 4.71 7.53 15.06
N TYR A 52 4.87 8.86 15.13
CA TYR A 52 4.74 9.75 13.98
C TYR A 52 5.69 9.34 12.85
N THR A 53 6.98 9.17 13.18
CA THR A 53 8.02 8.84 12.20
C THR A 53 7.75 7.48 11.56
N LYS A 54 7.48 6.45 12.38
CA LYS A 54 7.17 5.10 11.88
C LYS A 54 5.90 5.09 11.03
N TRP A 55 4.89 5.87 11.40
CA TRP A 55 3.66 5.95 10.61
C TRP A 55 3.91 6.55 9.23
N LEU A 56 4.68 7.64 9.15
CA LEU A 56 5.05 8.22 7.87
C LEU A 56 5.87 7.26 7.01
N GLU A 57 6.83 6.53 7.60
CA GLU A 57 7.58 5.47 6.89
C GLU A 57 6.63 4.39 6.35
N LYS A 58 5.61 3.99 7.12
CA LYS A 58 4.62 2.99 6.69
C LYS A 58 3.69 3.47 5.58
N LEU A 59 3.53 4.79 5.42
CA LEU A 59 2.73 5.39 4.34
C LEU A 59 3.57 5.71 3.09
N ASP A 60 4.78 6.23 3.27
CA ASP A 60 5.63 6.78 2.20
C ASP A 60 7.13 6.77 2.56
N ASP A 61 7.69 5.58 2.78
CA ASP A 61 9.14 5.40 3.06
C ASP A 61 10.04 6.03 1.98
N GLU A 62 9.63 5.84 0.72
CA GLU A 62 10.35 6.31 -0.47
C GLU A 62 10.21 7.82 -0.72
N LYS A 63 9.26 8.49 -0.04
CA LYS A 63 8.96 9.92 -0.16
C LYS A 63 8.57 10.32 -1.59
N LEU A 64 7.72 9.49 -2.18
CA LEU A 64 7.18 9.64 -3.54
C LEU A 64 5.72 10.09 -3.54
N PHE A 65 5.02 10.10 -2.40
CA PHE A 65 3.61 10.50 -2.34
C PHE A 65 3.43 11.91 -1.77
N PHE A 66 4.06 12.22 -0.63
CA PHE A 66 3.83 13.47 0.08
C PHE A 66 4.76 14.61 -0.36
N THR A 67 4.25 15.84 -0.27
CA THR A 67 5.08 17.05 -0.32
C THR A 67 5.27 17.62 1.10
N GLN A 68 6.23 18.53 1.26
CA GLN A 68 6.48 19.23 2.51
C GLN A 68 5.24 19.97 3.03
N LYS A 69 4.35 20.41 2.14
CA LYS A 69 3.11 21.09 2.52
C LYS A 69 2.17 20.16 3.29
N GLU A 70 1.99 18.92 2.85
CA GLU A 70 1.13 17.98 3.57
C GLU A 70 1.79 17.48 4.85
N ILE A 71 3.10 17.28 4.85
CA ILE A 71 3.85 16.91 6.06
C ILE A 71 3.77 18.02 7.11
N ALA A 72 3.84 19.29 6.74
CA ALA A 72 3.69 20.40 7.67
C ALA A 72 2.32 20.41 8.39
N VAL A 73 1.27 19.91 7.75
CA VAL A 73 -0.05 19.73 8.41
C VAL A 73 0.02 18.63 9.47
N LEU A 74 0.70 17.53 9.15
CA LEU A 74 0.85 16.39 10.04
C LEU A 74 1.85 16.66 11.19
N ASP A 75 2.84 17.53 10.97
CA ASP A 75 3.85 17.91 11.97
C ASP A 75 3.23 18.53 13.23
N GLY A 76 2.05 19.17 13.12
CA GLY A 76 1.32 19.69 14.27
C GLY A 76 0.87 18.63 15.29
N PHE A 77 0.86 17.36 14.90
CA PHE A 77 0.51 16.21 15.75
C PHE A 77 1.71 15.50 16.33
N LYS A 78 2.93 15.87 15.94
CA LYS A 78 4.16 15.13 16.25
C LYS A 78 4.37 14.89 17.76
N ASN A 79 3.93 15.83 18.60
CA ASN A 79 4.02 15.76 20.07
C ASN A 79 2.64 15.63 20.74
N LYS A 80 1.63 15.12 20.03
CA LYS A 80 0.25 14.98 20.56
C LYS A 80 -0.31 13.57 20.38
N LEU A 81 0.43 12.66 19.76
CA LEU A 81 -0.06 11.31 19.52
C LEU A 81 -0.14 10.53 20.82
N ASP A 82 0.75 10.78 21.77
CA ASP A 82 0.67 10.22 23.13
C ASP A 82 -0.67 10.55 23.80
N GLU A 83 -1.14 11.81 23.71
CA GLU A 83 -2.47 12.20 24.18
C GLU A 83 -3.58 11.39 23.50
N GLU A 84 -3.52 11.23 22.17
CA GLU A 84 -4.50 10.45 21.40
C GLU A 84 -4.50 8.98 21.86
N ILE A 85 -3.33 8.37 22.04
CA ILE A 85 -3.14 6.98 22.49
C ILE A 85 -3.65 6.78 23.93
N LEU A 86 -3.53 7.79 24.80
CA LEU A 86 -4.13 7.80 26.13
C LEU A 86 -5.65 7.98 26.09
N GLY A 87 -6.19 8.40 24.95
CA GLY A 87 -7.61 8.49 24.66
C GLY A 87 -8.14 9.92 24.56
N ASN A 88 -7.28 10.93 24.53
CA ASN A 88 -7.65 12.35 24.45
C ASN A 88 -7.39 12.89 23.04
N GLY A 89 -8.45 13.28 22.33
CA GLY A 89 -8.33 13.63 20.92
C GLY A 89 -8.16 12.40 20.03
N TRP A 90 -8.68 12.47 18.80
CA TRP A 90 -8.53 11.39 17.82
C TRP A 90 -8.68 11.95 16.41
N LEU A 91 -7.70 12.77 15.99
CA LEU A 91 -7.74 13.51 14.74
C LEU A 91 -6.64 13.07 13.79
N PHE A 92 -5.47 12.68 14.31
CA PHE A 92 -4.29 12.37 13.50
C PHE A 92 -4.56 11.30 12.45
N PHE A 93 -5.06 10.13 12.85
CA PHE A 93 -5.30 9.02 11.93
C PHE A 93 -6.28 9.40 10.81
N GLY A 94 -7.35 10.15 11.15
CA GLY A 94 -8.33 10.60 10.17
C GLY A 94 -7.72 11.58 9.16
N GLN A 95 -6.93 12.54 9.65
CA GLN A 95 -6.25 13.51 8.80
C GLN A 95 -5.17 12.88 7.92
N SER A 96 -4.32 12.01 8.48
CA SER A 96 -3.28 11.31 7.71
C SER A 96 -3.88 10.41 6.64
N THR A 97 -4.97 9.70 6.97
CA THR A 97 -5.68 8.82 6.02
C THR A 97 -6.29 9.61 4.86
N MET A 98 -6.92 10.75 5.16
CA MET A 98 -7.50 11.62 4.15
C MET A 98 -6.42 12.19 3.21
N LEU A 99 -5.34 12.73 3.78
CA LEU A 99 -4.22 13.29 3.01
C LEU A 99 -3.57 12.20 2.16
N TYR A 100 -3.30 11.02 2.74
CA TYR A 100 -2.70 9.91 2.01
C TYR A 100 -3.55 9.50 0.81
N LYS A 101 -4.88 9.36 0.98
CA LYS A 101 -5.79 9.06 -0.13
C LYS A 101 -5.73 10.11 -1.24
N GLN A 102 -5.72 11.40 -0.88
CA GLN A 102 -5.60 12.49 -1.85
C GLN A 102 -4.28 12.43 -2.62
N ARG A 103 -3.16 12.15 -1.92
CA ARG A 103 -1.85 12.00 -2.55
C ARG A 103 -1.80 10.80 -3.49
N LEU A 104 -2.34 9.64 -3.12
CA LEU A 104 -2.41 8.46 -3.98
C LEU A 104 -3.17 8.74 -5.29
N LEU A 105 -4.33 9.40 -5.21
CA LEU A 105 -5.12 9.78 -6.39
C LEU A 105 -4.39 10.82 -7.27
N LYS A 106 -3.67 11.75 -6.63
CA LYS A 106 -2.85 12.74 -7.33
C LYS A 106 -1.69 12.08 -8.06
N THR A 107 -1.00 11.16 -7.40
CA THR A 107 0.09 10.37 -7.97
C THR A 107 -0.39 9.54 -9.16
N ASP A 108 -1.52 8.85 -9.07
CA ASP A 108 -2.11 8.14 -10.21
C ASP A 108 -2.34 9.06 -11.41
N SER A 109 -2.81 10.29 -11.16
CA SER A 109 -2.96 11.31 -12.21
C SER A 109 -1.62 11.75 -12.80
N ILE A 110 -0.59 11.94 -11.97
CA ILE A 110 0.78 12.29 -12.42
C ILE A 110 1.34 11.18 -13.32
N ILE A 111 1.26 9.92 -12.88
CA ILE A 111 1.75 8.76 -13.64
C ILE A 111 1.01 8.66 -14.98
N LYS A 112 -0.32 8.83 -14.98
CA LYS A 112 -1.12 8.84 -16.22
C LYS A 112 -0.68 9.91 -17.21
N VAL A 113 -0.32 11.10 -16.75
CA VAL A 113 0.15 12.19 -17.63
C VAL A 113 1.57 11.93 -18.12
N LEU A 114 2.47 11.52 -17.23
CA LEU A 114 3.87 11.24 -17.58
C LEU A 114 3.99 10.10 -18.58
N THR A 115 3.20 9.04 -18.40
CA THR A 115 3.22 7.85 -19.26
C THR A 115 2.52 8.04 -20.61
N GLN A 116 1.90 9.19 -20.90
CA GLN A 116 1.33 9.47 -22.22
C GLN A 116 2.39 9.84 -23.26
N LYS A 117 3.50 10.43 -22.83
CA LYS A 117 4.58 10.88 -23.71
C LYS A 117 5.79 9.96 -23.57
N PRO A 118 6.57 9.77 -24.65
CA PRO A 118 7.83 9.03 -24.55
C PRO A 118 8.82 9.80 -23.68
N PHE A 119 9.64 9.08 -22.92
CA PHE A 119 10.65 9.70 -22.08
C PHE A 119 11.91 10.06 -22.90
N ASP A 120 12.55 11.17 -22.55
CA ASP A 120 13.83 11.59 -23.14
C ASP A 120 15.01 10.96 -22.38
N PHE A 121 15.77 10.11 -23.08
CA PHE A 121 16.97 9.42 -22.60
C PHE A 121 18.26 9.96 -23.23
N SER A 122 18.20 11.04 -24.02
CA SER A 122 19.37 11.62 -24.67
C SER A 122 20.32 12.30 -23.69
N LYS A 123 19.80 12.75 -22.53
CA LYS A 123 20.57 13.46 -21.51
C LYS A 123 20.94 12.53 -20.36
N PRO A 124 22.18 12.60 -19.85
CA PRO A 124 22.55 11.91 -18.62
C PRO A 124 21.72 12.47 -17.46
N ASP A 125 21.16 11.56 -16.66
CA ASP A 125 20.32 11.87 -15.52
C ASP A 125 20.77 11.01 -14.34
N ASN A 126 20.53 11.49 -13.12
CA ASN A 126 20.83 10.76 -11.90
C ASN A 126 19.57 10.59 -11.05
N LEU A 127 19.50 9.43 -10.38
CA LEU A 127 18.45 9.11 -9.43
C LEU A 127 19.10 8.51 -8.20
N THR A 128 18.89 9.16 -7.06
CA THR A 128 19.19 8.60 -5.74
C THR A 128 17.86 8.25 -5.11
N TRP A 129 17.61 6.95 -4.95
CA TRP A 129 16.37 6.41 -4.40
C TRP A 129 16.75 5.33 -3.37
N PRO A 130 16.13 5.33 -2.17
CA PRO A 130 15.05 6.20 -1.71
C PRO A 130 15.47 7.65 -1.43
N PHE A 131 14.52 8.59 -1.46
CA PHE A 131 14.79 10.00 -1.19
C PHE A 131 14.94 10.26 0.32
N THR A 132 15.82 11.20 0.68
CA THR A 132 16.09 11.56 2.09
C THR A 132 15.08 12.57 2.64
N SER A 133 14.54 13.46 1.81
CA SER A 133 13.57 14.49 2.20
C SER A 133 12.31 14.45 1.34
N PHE A 134 11.19 14.94 1.87
CA PHE A 134 9.95 15.12 1.09
C PHE A 134 10.10 16.21 0.03
N ALA A 135 9.35 16.09 -1.07
CA ALA A 135 9.38 17.06 -2.16
C ALA A 135 8.90 18.44 -1.67
N ALA A 136 9.62 19.51 -1.99
CA ALA A 136 9.28 20.87 -1.57
C ALA A 136 7.96 21.35 -2.19
N ASN A 137 7.66 20.90 -3.42
CA ASN A 137 6.45 21.28 -4.14
C ASN A 137 6.03 20.21 -5.15
N GLU A 138 4.86 20.40 -5.75
CA GLU A 138 4.30 19.48 -6.75
C GLU A 138 5.18 19.33 -8.00
N ALA A 139 5.88 20.40 -8.42
CA ALA A 139 6.74 20.30 -9.60
C ALA A 139 7.95 19.40 -9.33
N GLU A 140 8.55 19.50 -8.14
CA GLU A 140 9.61 18.58 -7.71
C GLU A 140 9.09 17.14 -7.62
N LEU A 141 7.88 16.93 -7.09
CA LEU A 141 7.31 15.60 -7.00
C LEU A 141 7.10 14.96 -8.38
N VAL A 142 6.60 15.74 -9.35
CA VAL A 142 6.47 15.30 -10.75
C VAL A 142 7.83 14.93 -11.34
N GLN A 143 8.88 15.72 -11.06
CA GLN A 143 10.24 15.40 -11.51
C GLN A 143 10.77 14.11 -10.88
N ARG A 144 10.53 13.88 -9.58
CA ARG A 144 10.90 12.62 -8.91
C ARG A 144 10.23 11.42 -9.56
N TRP A 145 8.92 11.49 -9.82
CA TRP A 145 8.19 10.46 -10.55
C TRP A 145 8.72 10.26 -11.96
N GLN A 146 9.03 11.34 -12.69
CA GLN A 146 9.60 11.25 -14.03
C GLN A 146 10.94 10.49 -14.02
N LYS A 147 11.83 10.80 -13.07
CA LYS A 147 13.11 10.10 -12.92
C LYS A 147 12.94 8.64 -12.52
N TYR A 148 12.04 8.37 -11.58
CA TYR A 148 11.72 7.02 -11.13
C TYR A 148 11.17 6.16 -12.28
N LEU A 149 10.20 6.67 -13.05
CA LEU A 149 9.64 5.97 -14.20
C LEU A 149 10.68 5.75 -15.32
N LYS A 150 11.54 6.74 -15.58
CA LYS A 150 12.67 6.57 -16.51
C LYS A 150 13.60 5.43 -16.09
N TRP A 151 13.95 5.38 -14.79
CA TRP A 151 14.78 4.31 -14.25
C TRP A 151 14.08 2.94 -14.36
N GLN A 152 12.79 2.86 -14.07
CA GLN A 152 12.00 1.62 -14.22
C GLN A 152 12.00 1.12 -15.67
N VAL A 153 11.85 2.01 -16.65
CA VAL A 153 11.94 1.65 -18.08
C VAL A 153 13.31 1.08 -18.41
N LEU A 154 14.40 1.74 -18.01
CA LEU A 154 15.76 1.26 -18.26
C LEU A 154 16.04 -0.08 -17.56
N ASN A 155 15.57 -0.25 -16.33
CA ASN A 155 15.73 -1.48 -15.57
C ASN A 155 15.02 -2.66 -16.25
N GLN A 156 13.80 -2.46 -16.77
CA GLN A 156 13.10 -3.50 -17.51
C GLN A 156 13.78 -3.84 -18.84
N ILE A 157 14.32 -2.85 -19.55
CA ILE A 157 15.08 -3.09 -20.79
C ILE A 157 16.34 -3.90 -20.47
N ALA A 158 17.09 -3.52 -19.43
CA ALA A 158 18.30 -4.21 -19.01
C ALA A 158 18.03 -5.68 -18.65
N LYS A 159 16.93 -5.96 -17.93
CA LYS A 159 16.50 -7.34 -17.61
C LYS A 159 16.19 -8.16 -18.87
N LYS A 160 15.42 -7.61 -19.82
CA LYS A 160 15.13 -8.31 -21.08
C LYS A 160 16.39 -8.59 -21.91
N GLN A 161 17.41 -7.73 -21.82
CA GLN A 161 18.68 -7.93 -22.50
C GLN A 161 19.59 -8.95 -21.80
N SER A 162 19.62 -8.98 -20.46
CA SER A 162 20.43 -9.94 -19.70
C SER A 162 20.04 -11.38 -20.00
N ASP A 163 18.75 -11.64 -20.21
CA ASP A 163 18.23 -12.97 -20.53
C ASP A 163 18.64 -13.46 -21.93
N SER A 164 19.03 -12.53 -22.82
CA SER A 164 19.30 -12.82 -24.21
C SER A 164 20.80 -12.83 -24.57
N ASN A 165 21.64 -11.94 -24.05
CA ASN A 165 23.05 -11.80 -24.48
C ASN A 165 23.98 -11.08 -23.48
N GLY A 166 23.65 -11.02 -22.18
CA GLY A 166 24.42 -10.28 -21.17
C GLY A 166 24.17 -8.75 -21.21
N VAL A 167 24.55 -8.06 -20.14
CA VAL A 167 24.25 -6.62 -19.97
C VAL A 167 25.11 -5.77 -20.92
N SER A 168 24.50 -5.21 -21.95
CA SER A 168 25.14 -4.25 -22.86
C SER A 168 24.96 -2.82 -22.35
N SER A 169 26.02 -2.01 -22.44
CA SER A 169 25.98 -0.57 -22.10
C SER A 169 25.33 0.30 -23.19
N LYS A 170 24.90 -0.30 -24.32
CA LYS A 170 24.29 0.41 -25.44
C LYS A 170 22.78 0.18 -25.48
N LEU A 171 22.03 1.24 -25.77
CA LEU A 171 20.60 1.15 -26.05
C LEU A 171 20.37 0.24 -27.26
N PRO A 172 19.39 -0.67 -27.20
CA PRO A 172 19.10 -1.57 -28.30
C PRO A 172 18.53 -0.81 -29.51
N THR A 173 18.71 -1.34 -30.71
CA THR A 173 18.24 -0.73 -31.96
C THR A 173 16.71 -0.62 -32.04
N ASN A 174 15.98 -1.50 -31.35
CA ASN A 174 14.52 -1.49 -31.20
C ASN A 174 14.04 -0.71 -29.96
N PHE A 175 14.86 0.16 -29.39
CA PHE A 175 14.53 0.94 -28.18
C PHE A 175 13.17 1.68 -28.26
N PRO A 176 12.80 2.37 -29.35
CA PRO A 176 11.52 3.10 -29.38
C PRO A 176 10.28 2.19 -29.25
N GLN A 177 10.34 0.99 -29.83
CA GLN A 177 9.26 0.00 -29.75
C GLN A 177 9.20 -0.62 -28.35
N LEU A 178 10.35 -0.97 -27.79
CA LEU A 178 10.46 -1.50 -26.42
C LEU A 178 10.01 -0.48 -25.38
N GLU A 179 10.40 0.78 -25.52
CA GLU A 179 10.00 1.88 -24.64
C GLU A 179 8.48 2.03 -24.61
N THR A 180 7.84 1.99 -25.77
CA THR A 180 6.38 2.15 -25.85
C THR A 180 5.65 0.99 -25.16
N ALA A 181 6.08 -0.26 -25.41
CA ALA A 181 5.49 -1.43 -24.78
C ALA A 181 5.71 -1.46 -23.25
N ILE A 182 6.92 -1.12 -22.79
CA ILE A 182 7.26 -1.07 -21.37
C ILE A 182 6.51 0.08 -20.69
N ARG A 183 6.38 1.24 -21.33
CA ARG A 183 5.63 2.38 -20.80
C ARG A 183 4.16 2.04 -20.60
N SER A 184 3.53 1.32 -21.53
CA SER A 184 2.15 0.85 -21.35
C SER A 184 2.02 -0.16 -20.22
N SER A 185 2.94 -1.14 -20.13
CA SER A 185 2.95 -2.12 -19.05
C SER A 185 3.16 -1.47 -17.69
N LEU A 186 4.14 -0.55 -17.59
CA LEU A 186 4.44 0.20 -16.37
C LEU A 186 3.24 1.04 -15.91
N ARG A 187 2.55 1.70 -16.85
CA ARG A 187 1.32 2.42 -16.52
C ARG A 187 0.27 1.51 -15.90
N THR A 188 0.03 0.34 -16.48
CA THR A 188 -0.94 -0.63 -15.95
C THR A 188 -0.51 -1.13 -14.59
N LYS A 189 0.76 -1.50 -14.43
CA LYS A 189 1.35 -2.00 -13.17
C LYS A 189 1.26 -0.97 -12.04
N GLU A 190 1.69 0.27 -12.28
CA GLU A 190 1.65 1.34 -11.27
C GLU A 190 0.20 1.71 -10.91
N SER A 191 -0.70 1.78 -11.89
CA SER A 191 -2.11 2.05 -11.61
C SER A 191 -2.77 0.91 -10.84
N ALA A 192 -2.42 -0.35 -11.14
CA ALA A 192 -2.87 -1.51 -10.38
C ALA A 192 -2.34 -1.49 -8.95
N TYR A 193 -1.05 -1.16 -8.74
CA TYR A 193 -0.46 -1.00 -7.43
C TYR A 193 -1.19 0.06 -6.58
N LEU A 194 -1.42 1.26 -7.15
CA LEU A 194 -2.16 2.32 -6.46
C LEU A 194 -3.62 1.94 -6.18
N LYS A 195 -4.27 1.23 -7.12
CA LYS A 195 -5.63 0.71 -6.93
C LYS A 195 -5.68 -0.33 -5.82
N ASN A 196 -4.69 -1.21 -5.73
CA ASN A 196 -4.58 -2.20 -4.67
C ASN A 196 -4.43 -1.54 -3.30
N ILE A 197 -3.64 -0.46 -3.20
CA ILE A 197 -3.55 0.33 -1.96
C ILE A 197 -4.90 0.99 -1.65
N LEU A 198 -5.54 1.63 -2.63
CA LEU A 198 -6.83 2.31 -2.45
C LEU A 198 -7.99 1.34 -2.15
N GLY A 199 -7.81 0.05 -2.43
CA GLY A 199 -8.84 -0.97 -2.30
C GLY A 199 -10.03 -0.75 -3.24
N ASN A 200 -10.95 -1.72 -3.23
CA ASN A 200 -12.16 -1.64 -4.05
C ASN A 200 -13.24 -0.76 -3.43
N THR A 201 -13.21 -0.59 -2.11
CA THR A 201 -14.19 0.22 -1.36
C THR A 201 -13.51 1.17 -0.37
N PRO A 202 -14.12 2.34 -0.09
CA PRO A 202 -13.59 3.26 0.92
C PRO A 202 -13.40 2.61 2.30
N ASN A 203 -14.29 1.68 2.68
CA ASN A 203 -14.22 1.00 3.97
C ASN A 203 -13.03 0.04 4.03
N GLN A 204 -12.73 -0.65 2.93
CA GLN A 204 -11.55 -1.53 2.85
C GLN A 204 -10.26 -0.73 3.00
N PHE A 205 -10.15 0.40 2.30
CA PHE A 205 -8.99 1.30 2.44
C PHE A 205 -8.73 1.71 3.89
N VAL A 206 -9.78 2.17 4.58
CA VAL A 206 -9.69 2.60 5.97
C VAL A 206 -9.34 1.42 6.87
N ALA A 207 -9.96 0.24 6.68
CA ALA A 207 -9.69 -0.94 7.50
C ALA A 207 -8.23 -1.43 7.37
N GLU A 208 -7.65 -1.44 6.16
CA GLU A 208 -6.25 -1.79 5.95
C GLU A 208 -5.30 -0.79 6.62
N LEU A 209 -5.61 0.51 6.53
CA LEU A 209 -4.84 1.55 7.21
C LEU A 209 -5.00 1.53 8.73
N GLU A 210 -6.19 1.24 9.25
CA GLU A 210 -6.43 1.05 10.68
C GLU A 210 -5.53 -0.05 11.24
N GLU A 211 -5.47 -1.18 10.53
CA GLU A 211 -4.64 -2.30 10.95
C GLU A 211 -3.15 -1.94 10.87
N LYS A 212 -2.72 -1.30 9.79
CA LYS A 212 -1.35 -0.80 9.63
C LYS A 212 -0.99 0.19 10.75
N TYR A 213 -1.91 1.06 11.16
CA TYR A 213 -1.70 2.04 12.22
C TYR A 213 -1.55 1.38 13.59
N LEU A 214 -2.45 0.44 13.92
CA LEU A 214 -2.35 -0.36 15.15
C LEU A 214 -1.05 -1.18 15.19
N ASN A 215 -0.62 -1.71 14.04
CA ASN A 215 0.66 -2.41 13.94
C ASN A 215 1.85 -1.45 14.12
N THR A 216 1.74 -0.22 13.63
CA THR A 216 2.77 0.82 13.83
C THR A 216 2.90 1.20 15.30
N ILE A 217 1.78 1.27 16.04
CA ILE A 217 1.77 1.45 17.49
C ILE A 217 2.48 0.29 18.17
N ALA A 218 2.18 -0.95 17.78
CA ALA A 218 2.88 -2.14 18.30
C ALA A 218 4.40 -2.08 18.06
N TRP A 219 4.81 -1.64 16.87
CA TRP A 219 6.23 -1.47 16.49
C TRP A 219 6.97 -0.37 17.26
N CYS A 220 6.26 0.49 18.00
CA CYS A 220 6.89 1.45 18.91
C CYS A 220 7.41 0.77 20.19
N TYR A 221 6.90 -0.41 20.53
CA TYR A 221 7.37 -1.18 21.68
C TYR A 221 8.64 -1.98 21.32
N ASP A 222 8.58 -2.77 20.25
CA ASP A 222 9.72 -3.51 19.71
C ASP A 222 9.44 -3.96 18.25
N PRO A 223 10.43 -4.47 17.48
CA PRO A 223 10.22 -4.88 16.10
C PRO A 223 9.50 -6.24 15.93
N HIS A 224 9.18 -6.95 17.02
CA HIS A 224 8.58 -8.28 17.00
C HIS A 224 7.12 -8.29 17.48
N THR A 225 6.64 -7.19 18.05
CA THR A 225 5.26 -7.02 18.49
C THR A 225 4.41 -6.60 17.31
N ASN A 226 3.42 -7.42 16.98
CA ASN A 226 2.53 -7.15 15.85
C ASN A 226 1.06 -7.14 16.29
N TYR A 227 0.29 -6.26 15.68
CA TYR A 227 -1.17 -6.29 15.73
C TYR A 227 -1.70 -7.03 14.50
N MET A 228 -2.66 -7.94 14.72
CA MET A 228 -3.33 -8.68 13.65
C MET A 228 -4.85 -8.49 13.75
N SER A 229 -5.49 -8.13 12.64
CA SER A 229 -6.95 -8.23 12.52
C SER A 229 -7.37 -9.71 12.53
N SER A 230 -8.67 -10.00 12.75
CA SER A 230 -9.17 -11.38 12.75
C SER A 230 -8.76 -12.13 11.48
N LYS A 231 -8.87 -11.50 10.31
CA LYS A 231 -8.49 -12.10 9.03
C LYS A 231 -6.99 -12.43 8.97
N LYS A 232 -6.12 -11.53 9.42
CA LYS A 232 -4.67 -11.78 9.44
C LYS A 232 -4.26 -12.78 10.50
N LYS A 233 -4.96 -12.81 11.63
CA LYS A 233 -4.79 -13.84 12.65
C LYS A 233 -5.13 -15.21 12.07
N ASP A 234 -6.29 -15.37 11.44
CA ASP A 234 -6.70 -16.65 10.84
C ASP A 234 -5.68 -17.12 9.80
N ALA A 235 -5.16 -16.20 8.97
CA ALA A 235 -4.10 -16.50 8.02
C ALA A 235 -2.77 -16.88 8.70
N PHE A 236 -2.39 -16.20 9.79
CA PHE A 236 -1.19 -16.51 10.57
C PHE A 236 -1.30 -17.87 11.28
N ASP A 237 -2.47 -18.14 11.90
CA ASP A 237 -2.77 -19.40 12.56
C ASP A 237 -2.75 -20.55 11.54
N ALA A 238 -3.30 -20.34 10.34
CA ALA A 238 -3.23 -21.31 9.24
C ALA A 238 -1.77 -21.57 8.81
N ALA A 239 -0.98 -20.51 8.61
CA ALA A 239 0.42 -20.62 8.18
C ALA A 239 1.35 -21.24 9.25
N THR A 240 1.01 -21.10 10.53
CA THR A 240 1.80 -21.63 11.66
C THR A 240 1.30 -23.00 12.13
N SER A 241 0.10 -23.39 11.73
CA SER A 241 -0.48 -24.69 12.05
C SER A 241 0.27 -25.81 11.32
N ALA A 242 0.48 -26.93 12.02
CA ALA A 242 1.00 -28.15 11.40
C ALA A 242 0.02 -28.77 10.39
N THR A 243 -1.26 -28.39 10.47
CA THR A 243 -2.33 -28.84 9.58
C THR A 243 -3.03 -27.63 8.99
N GLU A 244 -2.87 -27.43 7.69
CA GLU A 244 -3.61 -26.42 6.93
C GLU A 244 -4.62 -27.12 6.02
N PHE A 245 -5.86 -26.61 5.96
CA PHE A 245 -6.83 -27.01 4.95
C PHE A 245 -6.52 -26.26 3.65
N SER A 246 -5.53 -26.73 2.91
CA SER A 246 -5.16 -26.18 1.60
C SER A 246 -5.49 -27.17 0.47
N SER A 247 -5.84 -26.63 -0.70
CA SER A 247 -5.91 -27.40 -1.94
C SER A 247 -4.51 -27.76 -2.48
N GLY A 248 -3.44 -27.16 -1.93
CA GLY A 248 -2.05 -27.34 -2.37
C GLY A 248 -1.77 -26.65 -3.71
N LEU A 249 -2.44 -25.53 -3.97
CA LEU A 249 -2.27 -24.70 -5.16
C LEU A 249 -1.68 -23.35 -4.73
N ASP A 250 -0.56 -22.98 -5.32
CA ASP A 250 -0.07 -21.60 -5.25
C ASP A 250 -0.47 -20.90 -6.55
N LEU A 251 -1.13 -19.76 -6.38
CA LEU A 251 -1.68 -18.96 -7.47
C LEU A 251 -0.90 -17.67 -7.62
N GLU A 252 -0.61 -17.31 -8.86
CA GLU A 252 0.06 -16.07 -9.19
C GLU A 252 -0.66 -15.40 -10.37
N GLU A 253 -0.61 -14.07 -10.41
CA GLU A 253 -1.11 -13.29 -11.54
C GLU A 253 -0.08 -13.38 -12.68
N ASN A 254 -0.49 -13.86 -13.85
CA ASN A 254 0.38 -13.95 -15.02
C ASN A 254 0.63 -12.56 -15.65
N ASP A 255 1.53 -12.48 -16.64
CA ASP A 255 1.85 -11.23 -17.34
C ASP A 255 0.64 -10.55 -18.01
N ASP A 256 -0.42 -11.33 -18.29
CA ASP A 256 -1.67 -10.87 -18.91
C ASP A 256 -2.73 -10.42 -17.88
N GLY A 257 -2.48 -10.59 -16.57
CA GLY A 257 -3.37 -10.19 -15.48
C GLY A 257 -4.37 -11.27 -15.03
N ASP A 258 -4.25 -12.50 -15.53
CA ASP A 258 -5.08 -13.63 -15.14
C ASP A 258 -4.45 -14.43 -13.98
N ILE A 259 -5.28 -14.96 -13.09
CA ILE A 259 -4.81 -15.82 -11.97
C ILE A 259 -4.52 -17.22 -12.52
N ALA A 260 -3.24 -17.59 -12.56
CA ALA A 260 -2.76 -18.88 -13.02
C ALA A 260 -2.14 -19.70 -11.88
N ILE A 261 -2.09 -21.02 -12.05
CA ILE A 261 -1.42 -21.92 -11.10
C ILE A 261 0.09 -21.84 -11.32
N ASP A 262 0.83 -21.30 -10.36
CA ASP A 262 2.30 -21.26 -10.41
C ASP A 262 2.91 -22.56 -9.88
N TYR A 263 2.38 -23.09 -8.78
CA TYR A 263 2.91 -24.31 -8.17
C TYR A 263 1.80 -25.23 -7.68
N LEU A 264 1.99 -26.53 -7.91
CA LEU A 264 1.19 -27.59 -7.31
C LEU A 264 2.05 -28.34 -6.30
N GLN A 265 1.62 -28.32 -5.04
CA GLN A 265 2.31 -29.03 -3.98
C GLN A 265 2.23 -30.54 -4.20
N PRO A 266 3.37 -31.25 -4.35
CA PRO A 266 3.37 -32.70 -4.53
C PRO A 266 2.67 -33.41 -3.37
N GLY A 267 1.82 -34.38 -3.69
CA GLY A 267 1.05 -35.14 -2.71
C GLY A 267 -0.20 -34.46 -2.16
N SER A 268 -0.48 -33.21 -2.55
CA SER A 268 -1.74 -32.51 -2.26
C SER A 268 -2.93 -33.11 -2.99
N SER A 269 -4.15 -32.70 -2.63
CA SER A 269 -5.39 -33.10 -3.31
C SER A 269 -5.42 -32.63 -4.77
N ALA A 270 -4.98 -31.40 -5.05
CA ALA A 270 -4.87 -30.88 -6.40
C ALA A 270 -3.89 -31.69 -7.26
N TRP A 271 -2.71 -32.01 -6.72
CA TRP A 271 -1.71 -32.82 -7.44
C TRP A 271 -2.22 -34.25 -7.70
N ARG A 272 -2.88 -34.89 -6.72
CA ARG A 272 -3.44 -36.23 -6.87
C ARG A 272 -4.58 -36.32 -7.88
N SER A 273 -5.25 -35.20 -8.16
CA SER A 273 -6.34 -35.17 -9.16
C SER A 273 -5.84 -35.43 -10.57
N GLY A 274 -4.60 -35.05 -10.89
CA GLY A 274 -4.02 -35.12 -12.24
C GLY A 274 -4.70 -34.22 -13.28
N GLN A 275 -5.67 -33.39 -12.88
CA GLN A 275 -6.44 -32.54 -13.79
C GLN A 275 -5.88 -31.13 -13.92
N LEU A 276 -5.11 -30.68 -12.92
CA LEU A 276 -4.56 -29.34 -12.82
C LEU A 276 -3.06 -29.38 -13.06
N HIS A 277 -2.57 -28.43 -13.86
CA HIS A 277 -1.16 -28.32 -14.21
C HIS A 277 -0.66 -26.88 -14.00
N LYS A 278 0.67 -26.74 -13.88
CA LYS A 278 1.32 -25.43 -13.83
C LYS A 278 0.99 -24.66 -15.13
N GLY A 279 0.54 -23.42 -14.97
CA GLY A 279 0.14 -22.54 -16.07
C GLY A 279 -1.36 -22.55 -16.41
N ASP A 280 -2.14 -23.44 -15.80
CA ASP A 280 -3.59 -23.41 -15.98
C ASP A 280 -4.19 -22.13 -15.37
N VAL A 281 -5.10 -21.49 -16.12
CA VAL A 281 -5.76 -20.24 -15.71
C VAL A 281 -7.09 -20.55 -15.02
N ILE A 282 -7.28 -19.98 -13.84
CA ILE A 282 -8.52 -20.15 -13.06
C ILE A 282 -9.57 -19.15 -13.52
N GLN A 283 -10.58 -19.65 -14.23
CA GLN A 283 -11.69 -18.80 -14.69
C GLN A 283 -12.78 -18.58 -13.64
N SER A 284 -13.01 -19.55 -12.75
CA SER A 284 -13.99 -19.40 -11.68
C SER A 284 -13.82 -20.44 -10.59
N VAL A 285 -14.19 -20.08 -9.37
CA VAL A 285 -14.21 -20.98 -8.21
C VAL A 285 -15.65 -21.12 -7.72
N ASN A 286 -16.10 -22.35 -7.50
CA ASN A 286 -17.42 -22.61 -6.91
C ASN A 286 -17.24 -23.05 -5.44
N VAL A 287 -17.64 -22.20 -4.51
CA VAL A 287 -17.60 -22.52 -3.07
C VAL A 287 -19.03 -22.64 -2.56
N GLY A 288 -19.46 -23.87 -2.25
CA GLY A 288 -20.78 -24.13 -1.66
C GLY A 288 -21.97 -23.67 -2.53
N GLY A 289 -21.86 -23.78 -3.86
CA GLY A 289 -22.91 -23.38 -4.80
C GLY A 289 -22.89 -21.89 -5.19
N LYS A 290 -21.96 -21.09 -4.64
CA LYS A 290 -21.76 -19.70 -5.05
C LYS A 290 -20.51 -19.59 -5.91
N LYS A 291 -20.70 -19.12 -7.16
CA LYS A 291 -19.60 -18.79 -8.08
C LYS A 291 -18.90 -17.52 -7.59
N LYS A 292 -17.59 -17.62 -7.33
CA LYS A 292 -16.70 -16.50 -7.02
C LYS A 292 -15.60 -16.42 -8.07
N ILE A 293 -15.16 -15.19 -8.34
CA ILE A 293 -13.97 -14.83 -9.12
C ILE A 293 -13.19 -13.89 -8.21
#